data_AF-A0A830C1B1-F1
#
_entry.id   AF-A0A830C1B1-F1
#
_cell.length_a   1.000
_cell.length_b   1.000
_cell.length_c   1.000
_cell.angle_alpha   90.00
_cell.angle_beta   90.00
_cell.angle_gamma   90.00
#
_symmetry.space_group_name_H-M   'P 1'
#
loop_
_entity.id
_entity.type
_entity.pdbx_description
1 polymer ?
#
loop_
_entity_poly.entity_id
_entity_poly.type
_entity_poly.pdbx_seq_one_letter_code
_entity_poly.pdbx_strand_id
1 'polypeptide(L)'
;MVHCRNLWRTTSEEKRELERLEKPLYNSIHKAAEVHRQVRKYMKTIIEPGMLMTDLRETLENTVRKLISENGLQDGIAFPTGCSLNWVAAHWTPNTGDKTVLQYNYVIKLDFGTHIDGNPTS
;
A
#
# COMPACT_ATOMS: atom_id res chain seq x y z
N MET A 1 1.58 31.31 27.36
CA MET A 1 0.21 31.22 26.80
C MET A 1 0.32 30.58 25.42
N VAL A 2 0.10 29.27 25.32
CA VAL A 2 0.20 28.54 24.04
C VAL A 2 -1.02 28.88 23.22
N HIS A 3 -0.84 29.68 22.16
CA HIS A 3 -1.92 30.01 21.25
C HIS A 3 -2.24 28.75 20.41
N CYS A 4 -3.32 28.06 20.77
CA CYS A 4 -3.67 26.76 20.22
C CYS A 4 -4.34 26.91 18.85
N ARG A 5 -3.54 27.31 17.85
CA ARG A 5 -3.97 27.67 16.49
C ARG A 5 -4.51 26.49 15.66
N ASN A 6 -4.48 25.25 16.17
CA ASN A 6 -5.04 24.07 15.49
C ASN A 6 -6.30 23.51 16.17
N LEU A 7 -6.61 23.88 17.42
CA LEU A 7 -7.83 23.41 18.11
C LEU A 7 -9.11 23.88 17.42
N TRP A 8 -9.10 25.02 16.74
CA TRP A 8 -10.28 25.51 16.02
C TRP A 8 -10.75 24.53 14.94
N ARG A 9 -9.83 23.75 14.32
CA ARG A 9 -10.16 22.74 13.30
C ARG A 9 -11.03 21.63 13.87
N THR A 10 -10.86 21.28 15.14
CA THR A 10 -11.63 20.23 15.82
C THR A 10 -12.83 20.78 16.59
N THR A 11 -12.86 22.07 16.95
CA THR A 11 -13.95 22.68 17.74
C THR A 11 -14.98 23.46 16.93
N SER A 12 -14.67 23.89 15.71
CA SER A 12 -15.61 24.59 14.83
C SER A 12 -16.68 23.65 14.29
N GLU A 13 -17.96 23.99 14.48
CA GLU A 13 -19.10 23.22 13.94
C GLU A 13 -19.07 23.13 12.41
N GLU A 14 -18.74 24.23 11.73
CA GLU A 14 -18.58 24.28 10.27
C GLU A 14 -17.50 23.28 9.80
N LYS A 15 -16.35 23.22 10.49
CA LYS A 15 -15.28 22.28 10.13
C LYS A 15 -15.66 20.82 10.37
N ARG A 16 -16.41 20.52 11.42
CA ARG A 16 -16.92 19.17 11.67
C ARG A 16 -17.93 18.73 10.61
N GLU A 17 -18.81 19.62 10.16
CA GLU A 17 -19.77 19.28 9.12
C GLU A 17 -19.09 19.06 7.76
N LEU A 18 -18.09 19.90 7.42
CA LEU A 18 -17.24 19.69 6.25
C LEU A 18 -16.53 18.32 6.29
N GLU A 19 -15.92 17.96 7.43
CA GLU A 19 -15.28 16.65 7.61
C GLU A 19 -16.29 15.50 7.51
N ARG A 20 -17.53 15.70 7.97
CA ARG A 20 -18.59 14.71 7.84
C ARG A 20 -18.98 14.45 6.38
N LEU A 21 -18.97 15.48 5.53
CA LEU A 21 -19.23 15.34 4.09
C LEU A 21 -18.13 14.56 3.37
N GLU A 22 -16.87 14.68 3.82
CA GLU A 22 -15.72 13.93 3.30
C GLU A 22 -15.60 12.50 3.87
N LYS A 23 -16.45 12.12 4.82
CA LYS A 23 -16.38 10.82 5.50
C LYS A 23 -16.35 9.61 4.56
N PRO A 24 -17.08 9.56 3.43
CA PRO A 24 -16.95 8.46 2.46
C PRO A 24 -15.52 8.32 1.91
N LEU A 25 -14.88 9.43 1.54
CA LEU A 25 -13.50 9.46 1.06
C LEU A 25 -12.53 8.91 2.11
N TYR A 26 -12.64 9.40 3.35
CA TYR A 26 -11.80 8.91 4.45
C TYR A 26 -12.01 7.42 4.72
N ASN A 27 -13.24 6.93 4.64
CA ASN A 27 -13.53 5.51 4.82
C ASN A 27 -12.86 4.66 3.73
N SER A 28 -12.88 5.10 2.46
CA SER A 28 -12.22 4.39 1.36
C SER A 28 -10.70 4.36 1.55
N ILE A 29 -10.08 5.48 1.94
CA ILE A 29 -8.64 5.55 2.27
C ILE A 29 -8.30 4.65 3.47
N HIS A 30 -9.09 4.68 4.55
CA HIS A 30 -8.83 3.85 5.73
C HIS A 30 -8.90 2.35 5.42
N LYS A 31 -9.87 1.93 4.60
CA LYS A 31 -9.99 0.54 4.17
C LYS A 31 -8.79 0.12 3.32
N ALA A 32 -8.38 0.94 2.34
CA ALA A 32 -7.19 0.68 1.53
C ALA A 32 -5.92 0.58 2.41
N ALA A 33 -5.73 1.54 3.32
CA ALA A 33 -4.62 1.55 4.27
C ALA A 33 -4.58 0.31 5.18
N GLU A 34 -5.75 -0.20 5.60
CA GLU A 34 -5.84 -1.40 6.42
C GLU A 34 -5.43 -2.66 5.64
N VAL A 35 -5.84 -2.77 4.37
CA VAL A 35 -5.36 -3.84 3.49
C VAL A 35 -3.84 -3.75 3.32
N HIS A 36 -3.32 -2.57 2.99
CA HIS A 36 -1.87 -2.34 2.86
C HIS A 36 -1.12 -2.75 4.13
N ARG A 37 -1.62 -2.38 5.32
CA ARG A 37 -1.05 -2.76 6.62
C ARG A 37 -1.00 -4.28 6.81
N GLN A 38 -2.09 -4.99 6.50
CA GLN A 38 -2.17 -6.44 6.64
C GLN A 38 -1.23 -7.16 5.67
N VAL A 39 -1.21 -6.76 4.40
CA VAL A 39 -0.31 -7.31 3.38
C VAL A 39 1.14 -7.10 3.79
N ARG A 40 1.54 -5.86 4.14
CA ARG A 40 2.91 -5.56 4.59
C ARG A 40 3.30 -6.42 5.80
N LYS A 41 2.39 -6.61 6.76
CA LYS A 41 2.63 -7.44 7.93
C LYS A 41 2.86 -8.90 7.55
N TYR A 42 2.03 -9.45 6.66
CA TYR A 42 2.16 -10.82 6.17
C TYR A 42 3.45 -11.04 5.37
N MET A 43 3.75 -10.15 4.41
CA MET A 43 4.95 -10.25 3.58
C MET A 43 6.22 -10.30 4.43
N LYS A 44 6.29 -9.49 5.49
CA LYS A 44 7.42 -9.53 6.44
C LYS A 44 7.65 -10.90 7.11
N THR A 45 6.62 -11.73 7.22
CA THR A 45 6.74 -13.06 7.85
C THR A 45 7.18 -14.16 6.90
N ILE A 46 7.09 -13.94 5.59
CA ILE A 46 7.36 -14.97 4.57
C ILE A 46 8.55 -14.64 3.67
N ILE A 47 8.97 -13.38 3.59
CA ILE A 47 10.10 -12.99 2.72
C ILE A 47 11.39 -13.55 3.30
N GLU A 48 12.07 -14.36 2.50
CA GLU A 48 13.36 -14.94 2.83
C GLU A 48 14.29 -15.02 1.61
N PRO A 49 15.61 -15.04 1.82
CA PRO A 49 16.56 -15.32 0.75
C PRO A 49 16.28 -16.67 0.09
N GLY A 50 16.47 -16.75 -1.23
CA GLY A 50 16.15 -17.94 -2.03
C GLY A 50 14.82 -17.86 -2.77
N MET A 51 13.94 -16.92 -2.42
CA MET A 51 12.70 -16.68 -3.17
C MET A 51 12.97 -16.05 -4.54
N LEU A 52 12.25 -16.49 -5.56
CA LEU A 52 12.19 -15.79 -6.84
C LEU A 52 11.46 -14.45 -6.65
N MET A 53 11.98 -13.40 -7.29
CA MET A 53 11.35 -12.08 -7.23
C MET A 53 9.95 -12.08 -7.86
N THR A 54 9.72 -12.93 -8.87
CA THR A 54 8.39 -13.16 -9.48
C THR A 54 7.41 -13.72 -8.45
N ASP A 55 7.81 -14.76 -7.71
CA ASP A 55 6.96 -15.42 -6.72
C ASP A 55 6.64 -14.47 -5.56
N LEU A 56 7.62 -13.68 -5.13
CA LEU A 56 7.44 -12.65 -4.12
C LEU A 56 6.39 -11.62 -4.57
N ARG A 57 6.52 -11.10 -5.79
CA ARG A 57 5.60 -10.12 -6.39
C ARG A 57 4.19 -10.71 -6.52
N GLU A 58 4.07 -11.92 -7.08
CA GLU A 58 2.77 -12.59 -7.26
C GLU A 58 2.10 -12.90 -5.92
N THR A 59 2.86 -13.36 -4.93
CA THR A 59 2.33 -13.62 -3.58
C THR A 59 1.78 -12.34 -2.95
N LEU A 60 2.51 -11.23 -3.07
CA LEU A 60 2.08 -9.93 -2.56
C LEU A 60 0.80 -9.47 -3.26
N GLU A 61 0.79 -9.44 -4.59
CA GLU A 61 -0.37 -8.97 -5.37
C GLU A 61 -1.60 -9.86 -5.15
N ASN A 62 -1.45 -11.17 -5.06
CA ASN A 62 -2.56 -12.08 -4.77
C ASN A 62 -3.11 -11.88 -3.34
N THR A 63 -2.25 -11.56 -2.38
CA THR A 63 -2.69 -11.20 -1.03
C THR A 63 -3.49 -9.90 -1.04
N VAL A 64 -3.05 -8.89 -1.81
CA VAL A 64 -3.82 -7.65 -2.00
C VAL A 64 -5.18 -7.96 -2.60
N ARG A 65 -5.24 -8.62 -3.77
CA ARG A 65 -6.50 -8.93 -4.47
C ARG A 65 -7.50 -9.65 -3.57
N LYS A 66 -7.01 -10.57 -2.75
CA LYS A 66 -7.83 -11.31 -1.78
C LYS A 66 -8.36 -10.42 -0.65
N LEU A 67 -7.50 -9.64 0.01
CA LEU A 67 -7.91 -8.84 1.17
C LEU A 67 -8.75 -7.62 0.78
N ILE A 68 -8.47 -7.03 -0.37
CA ILE A 68 -9.24 -5.89 -0.88
C ILE A 68 -10.56 -6.31 -1.53
N SER A 69 -10.70 -7.59 -1.87
CA SER A 69 -11.82 -8.10 -2.68
C SER A 69 -11.89 -7.39 -4.04
N GLU A 70 -10.85 -7.55 -4.86
CA GLU A 70 -10.66 -6.85 -6.15
C GLU A 70 -11.95 -6.81 -6.99
N ASN A 71 -12.32 -5.62 -7.44
CA ASN A 71 -13.56 -5.35 -8.16
C ASN A 71 -13.31 -4.41 -9.33
N GLY A 72 -12.73 -4.94 -10.41
CA GLY A 72 -12.47 -4.19 -11.63
C GLY A 72 -11.67 -2.92 -11.38
N LEU A 73 -12.21 -1.78 -11.78
CA LEU A 73 -11.59 -0.46 -11.57
C LEU A 73 -11.97 0.19 -10.23
N GLN A 74 -12.91 -0.40 -9.48
CA GLN A 74 -13.40 0.17 -8.25
C GLN A 74 -12.38 -0.01 -7.12
N ASP A 75 -11.94 -1.26 -6.94
CA ASP A 75 -11.11 -1.69 -5.81
C ASP A 75 -10.00 -2.62 -6.30
N GLY A 76 -8.75 -2.32 -5.96
CA GLY A 76 -7.65 -3.12 -6.45
C GLY A 76 -6.25 -2.58 -6.11
N ILE A 77 -5.29 -3.04 -6.90
CA ILE A 77 -3.89 -2.61 -6.83
C ILE A 77 -3.76 -1.26 -7.53
N ALA A 78 -3.25 -0.25 -6.84
CA ALA A 78 -3.17 1.12 -7.37
C ALA A 78 -2.04 1.29 -8.41
N PHE A 79 -0.95 0.54 -8.25
CA PHE A 79 0.20 0.54 -9.16
C PHE A 79 1.00 -0.75 -9.01
N PRO A 80 1.82 -1.15 -10.01
CA PRO A 80 2.61 -2.37 -9.94
C PRO A 80 3.50 -2.45 -8.70
N THR A 81 3.62 -3.63 -8.11
CA THR A 81 4.47 -3.84 -6.94
C THR A 81 5.94 -3.62 -7.28
N GLY A 82 6.51 -2.51 -6.80
CA GLY A 82 7.94 -2.27 -6.84
C GLY A 82 8.67 -3.16 -5.83
N CYS A 83 9.72 -3.85 -6.27
CA CYS A 83 10.57 -4.70 -5.43
C CYS A 83 12.05 -4.43 -5.70
N SER A 84 12.41 -3.14 -5.76
CA SER A 84 13.71 -2.66 -6.25
C SER A 84 14.87 -3.06 -5.35
N LEU A 85 15.94 -3.57 -5.95
CA LEU A 85 17.08 -4.16 -5.26
C LEU A 85 18.29 -3.21 -5.22
N ASN A 86 19.00 -3.19 -4.08
CA ASN A 86 20.28 -2.51 -3.90
C ASN A 86 20.26 -1.05 -4.37
N TRP A 87 21.09 -0.69 -5.37
CA TRP A 87 21.23 0.68 -5.89
C TRP A 87 20.02 1.18 -6.70
N VAL A 88 19.11 0.28 -7.12
CA VAL A 88 17.89 0.67 -7.84
C VAL A 88 16.91 1.23 -6.83
N ALA A 89 16.66 2.55 -6.83
CA ALA A 89 15.86 3.18 -5.78
C ALA A 89 14.39 2.77 -5.81
N ALA A 90 13.76 2.75 -7.00
CA ALA A 90 12.34 2.55 -7.18
C ALA A 90 12.00 2.01 -8.58
N HIS A 91 10.71 1.73 -8.81
CA HIS A 91 10.10 1.42 -10.11
C HIS A 91 10.62 0.18 -10.84
N TRP A 92 11.31 -0.72 -10.14
CA TRP A 92 11.63 -2.04 -10.69
C TRP A 92 10.68 -3.11 -10.16
N THR A 93 10.08 -3.86 -11.08
CA THR A 93 9.31 -5.08 -10.86
C THR A 93 9.79 -6.14 -11.87
N PRO A 94 9.88 -7.43 -11.50
CA PRO A 94 10.26 -8.48 -12.43
C PRO A 94 9.23 -8.63 -13.54
N ASN A 95 9.72 -8.78 -14.77
CA ASN A 95 8.91 -9.12 -15.94
C ASN A 95 8.86 -10.64 -16.14
N THR A 96 7.98 -11.11 -17.03
CA THR A 96 7.92 -12.52 -17.41
C THR A 96 9.29 -13.04 -17.84
N GLY A 97 9.71 -14.17 -17.25
CA GLY A 97 11.00 -14.81 -17.54
C GLY A 97 12.18 -14.27 -16.72
N ASP A 98 11.97 -13.27 -15.85
CA ASP A 98 12.98 -12.85 -14.87
C ASP A 98 13.28 -14.00 -13.90
N LYS A 99 14.57 -14.30 -13.72
CA LYS A 99 15.08 -15.38 -12.85
C LYS A 99 15.80 -14.86 -11.62
N THR A 100 15.61 -13.59 -11.28
CA THR A 100 16.25 -12.97 -10.12
C THR A 100 15.77 -13.65 -8.85
N VAL A 101 16.73 -14.12 -8.05
CA VAL A 101 16.50 -14.73 -6.74
C VAL A 101 16.97 -13.75 -5.66
N LEU A 102 16.13 -13.52 -4.65
CA LEU A 102 16.46 -12.68 -3.51
C LEU A 102 17.65 -13.28 -2.74
N GLN A 103 18.72 -12.50 -2.58
CA GLN A 103 19.93 -12.93 -1.87
C GLN A 103 19.95 -12.37 -0.45
N TYR A 104 20.66 -13.06 0.46
CA TYR A 104 20.76 -12.66 1.87
C TYR A 104 21.30 -11.25 2.09
N ASN A 105 22.24 -10.81 1.25
CA ASN A 105 22.88 -9.50 1.34
C ASN A 105 22.15 -8.40 0.55
N TYR A 106 20.96 -8.67 -0.01
CA TYR A 106 20.24 -7.67 -0.78
C TYR A 106 19.39 -6.76 0.09
N VAL A 107 19.36 -5.48 -0.27
CA VAL A 107 18.39 -4.52 0.27
C VAL A 107 17.23 -4.39 -0.72
N ILE A 108 16.06 -4.86 -0.32
CA ILE A 108 14.82 -4.75 -1.10
C ILE A 108 13.97 -3.58 -0.62
N LYS A 109 13.47 -2.78 -1.56
CA LYS A 109 12.43 -1.78 -1.32
C LYS A 109 11.13 -2.32 -1.89
N LEU A 110 10.20 -2.67 -1.00
CA LEU A 110 8.84 -3.05 -1.38
C LEU A 110 7.94 -1.83 -1.34
N ASP A 111 7.40 -1.49 -2.50
CA ASP A 111 6.53 -0.35 -2.73
C ASP A 111 5.29 -0.85 -3.48
N PHE A 112 4.13 -0.81 -2.83
CA PHE A 112 2.89 -1.30 -3.42
C PHE A 112 1.73 -0.44 -2.96
N GLY A 113 0.76 -0.27 -3.85
CA GLY A 113 -0.40 0.56 -3.58
C GLY A 113 -1.70 -0.25 -3.62
N THR A 114 -2.65 0.14 -2.79
CA THR A 114 -4.03 -0.36 -2.79
C THR A 114 -4.99 0.81 -2.94
N HIS A 115 -6.14 0.63 -3.59
CA HIS A 115 -7.15 1.67 -3.67
C HIS A 115 -8.57 1.13 -3.50
N ILE A 116 -9.46 1.99 -3.01
CA ILE A 116 -10.91 1.79 -2.98
C ILE A 116 -11.56 3.05 -3.54
N ASP A 117 -12.50 2.87 -4.47
CA ASP A 117 -13.15 3.96 -5.21
C ASP A 117 -12.15 4.94 -5.87
N GLY A 118 -11.03 4.43 -6.37
CA GLY A 118 -9.95 5.24 -6.95
C GLY A 118 -9.12 6.06 -5.95
N ASN A 119 -9.25 5.83 -4.63
CA ASN A 119 -8.46 6.52 -3.60
C ASN A 119 -7.28 5.66 -3.12
N PRO A 120 -6.04 5.95 -3.56
CA PRO A 120 -4.90 5.08 -3.31
C PRO A 120 -4.27 5.28 -1.93
N THR A 121 -3.58 4.24 -1.45
CA THR A 121 -2.67 4.25 -0.31
C THR A 121 -1.46 3.35 -0.60
N SER A 122 -0.26 3.81 -0.24
CA SER A 122 1.05 3.17 -0.37
C SER A 122 1.88 3.37 0.88
#